data_AF-A0A2N3E154-F1
#
_entry.id   AF-A0A2N3E154-F1
#
_cell.length_a   1.000
_cell.length_b   1.000
_cell.length_c   1.000
_cell.angle_alpha   90.00
_cell.angle_beta   90.00
_cell.angle_gamma   90.00
#
_symmetry.space_group_name_H-M   'P 1'
#
loop_
_entity.id
_entity.type
_entity.pdbx_description
1 polymer ?
#
loop_
_entity_poly.entity_id
_entity_poly.type
_entity_poly.pdbx_seq_one_letter_code
_entity_poly.pdbx_strand_id
1 'polypeptide(L)'
;MQNEIKKAVYQLVQTGARFRAQGRWFEIVLGYGAIAAIKFYRLTLSRYVGRDCLFHPTCSVYAENAFRSLGWNGGILATQIRLNDCAGSYSLQVGPDGSTKIRTASGTVVDAASLSQTTKQKIETVRTFVERLTAEDR
;
A
#
# COMPACT_ATOMS: atom_id res chain seq x y z
N MET A 1 12.49 14.34 -0.85
CA MET A 1 13.05 13.03 -0.41
C MET A 1 12.16 11.82 -0.71
N GLN A 2 10.84 11.87 -0.46
CA GLN A 2 9.87 10.80 -0.77
C GLN A 2 9.85 10.35 -2.26
N ASN A 3 10.09 11.27 -3.19
CA ASN A 3 10.09 10.98 -4.64
C ASN A 3 11.30 10.16 -5.09
N GLU A 4 12.43 10.26 -4.41
CA GLU A 4 13.67 9.57 -4.83
C GLU A 4 13.64 8.09 -4.43
N ILE A 5 13.05 7.75 -3.28
CA ILE A 5 12.85 6.34 -2.87
C ILE A 5 11.77 5.67 -3.72
N LYS A 6 10.67 6.38 -4.04
CA LYS A 6 9.66 5.88 -4.98
C LYS A 6 10.25 5.66 -6.36
N LYS A 7 11.09 6.59 -6.86
CA LYS A 7 11.84 6.41 -8.10
C LYS A 7 12.81 5.24 -8.01
N ALA A 8 13.51 5.03 -6.89
CA ALA A 8 14.45 3.92 -6.73
C ALA A 8 13.75 2.55 -6.66
N VAL A 9 12.62 2.44 -5.96
CA VAL A 9 11.79 1.21 -5.95
C VAL A 9 11.17 1.00 -7.33
N TYR A 10 10.67 2.05 -7.98
CA TYR A 10 10.16 1.99 -9.34
C TYR A 10 11.26 1.62 -10.35
N GLN A 11 12.46 2.15 -10.16
CA GLN A 11 13.64 1.84 -10.96
C GLN A 11 14.19 0.45 -10.66
N LEU A 12 14.09 -0.08 -9.45
CA LEU A 12 14.45 -1.46 -9.09
C LEU A 12 13.46 -2.46 -9.70
N VAL A 13 12.16 -2.15 -9.68
CA VAL A 13 11.13 -2.90 -10.40
C VAL A 13 11.37 -2.83 -11.92
N GLN A 14 11.74 -1.66 -12.45
CA GLN A 14 12.06 -1.48 -13.88
C GLN A 14 13.41 -2.07 -14.30
N THR A 15 14.40 -2.15 -13.42
CA THR A 15 15.72 -2.75 -13.71
C THR A 15 15.69 -4.28 -13.58
N GLY A 16 14.84 -4.82 -12.70
CA GLY A 16 14.47 -6.25 -12.73
C GLY A 16 13.68 -6.64 -14.00
N ALA A 17 12.91 -5.70 -14.57
CA ALA A 17 12.19 -5.88 -15.84
C ALA A 17 13.08 -5.72 -17.09
N ARG A 18 14.41 -5.60 -16.92
CA ARG A 18 15.36 -5.49 -18.05
C ARG A 18 15.76 -6.84 -18.63
N PHE A 19 15.27 -7.96 -18.09
CA PHE A 19 15.44 -9.28 -18.69
C PHE A 19 14.13 -9.82 -19.28
N ARG A 20 14.17 -9.94 -20.62
CA ARG A 20 13.29 -10.72 -21.51
C ARG A 20 12.03 -10.04 -22.07
N ALA A 21 12.29 -9.18 -23.05
CA ALA A 21 11.42 -9.01 -24.20
C ALA A 21 11.27 -10.33 -24.98
N GLN A 22 10.28 -11.17 -24.63
CA GLN A 22 9.76 -12.20 -25.54
C GLN A 22 8.34 -12.61 -25.12
N GLY A 23 7.32 -12.25 -25.93
CA GLY A 23 5.90 -12.60 -25.67
C GLY A 23 4.97 -11.45 -25.27
N ARG A 24 5.13 -10.25 -25.86
CA ARG A 24 4.49 -8.97 -25.46
C ARG A 24 2.94 -8.97 -25.42
N TRP A 25 2.26 -9.94 -26.03
CA TRP A 25 0.79 -10.00 -26.04
C TRP A 25 0.21 -10.78 -24.86
N PHE A 26 0.90 -11.85 -24.41
CA PHE A 26 0.45 -12.66 -23.27
C PHE A 26 0.48 -11.86 -21.96
N GLU A 27 1.53 -11.08 -21.73
CA GLU A 27 1.63 -10.19 -20.57
C GLU A 27 0.47 -9.19 -20.48
N ILE A 28 0.02 -8.69 -21.64
CA ILE A 28 -1.10 -7.75 -21.74
C ILE A 28 -2.41 -8.49 -21.49
N VAL A 29 -2.64 -9.61 -22.18
CA VAL A 29 -3.87 -10.42 -22.02
C VAL A 29 -4.03 -10.91 -20.59
N LEU A 30 -2.96 -11.44 -19.98
CA LEU A 30 -2.95 -11.86 -18.58
C LEU A 30 -3.16 -10.67 -17.64
N GLY A 31 -2.52 -9.52 -17.89
CA GLY A 31 -2.73 -8.29 -17.13
C GLY A 31 -4.20 -7.85 -17.12
N TYR A 32 -4.86 -7.87 -18.28
CA TYR A 32 -6.30 -7.59 -18.38
C TYR A 32 -7.15 -8.66 -17.68
N GLY A 33 -6.75 -9.93 -17.74
CA GLY A 33 -7.36 -11.01 -16.96
C GLY A 33 -7.30 -10.77 -15.45
N ALA A 34 -6.13 -10.36 -14.92
CA ALA A 34 -5.99 -9.97 -13.52
C ALA A 34 -6.91 -8.80 -13.13
N ILE A 35 -7.00 -7.77 -13.98
CA ILE A 35 -7.89 -6.63 -13.73
C ILE A 35 -9.35 -7.09 -13.66
N ALA A 36 -9.77 -7.97 -14.56
CA ALA A 36 -11.12 -8.54 -14.54
C ALA A 36 -11.36 -9.35 -13.26
N ALA A 37 -10.40 -10.17 -12.83
CA ALA A 37 -10.48 -10.91 -11.58
C ALA A 37 -10.56 -9.99 -10.35
N ILE A 38 -9.77 -8.90 -10.30
CA ILE A 38 -9.81 -7.91 -9.23
C ILE A 38 -11.17 -7.20 -9.19
N LYS A 39 -11.75 -6.86 -10.34
CA LYS A 39 -13.10 -6.27 -10.42
C LYS A 39 -14.17 -7.24 -9.95
N PHE A 40 -14.07 -8.51 -10.34
CA PHE A 40 -14.98 -9.57 -9.90
C PHE A 40 -14.89 -9.77 -8.38
N TYR A 41 -13.66 -9.89 -7.85
CA TYR A 41 -13.40 -9.91 -6.41
C TYR A 41 -14.01 -8.70 -5.71
N ARG A 42 -13.89 -7.50 -6.28
CA ARG A 42 -14.43 -6.27 -5.68
C ARG A 42 -15.96 -6.27 -5.68
N LEU A 43 -16.61 -6.86 -6.67
CA LEU A 43 -18.06 -7.03 -6.70
C LEU A 43 -18.54 -8.06 -5.65
N THR A 44 -17.84 -9.18 -5.50
CA THR A 44 -18.26 -10.29 -4.62
C THR A 44 -17.84 -10.09 -3.16
N LEU A 45 -16.59 -9.69 -2.91
CA LEU A 45 -16.05 -9.46 -1.57
C LEU A 45 -16.31 -8.07 -1.00
N SER A 46 -16.85 -7.10 -1.76
CA SER A 46 -17.21 -5.78 -1.17
C SER A 46 -18.25 -5.86 -0.05
N ARG A 47 -18.98 -6.98 0.03
CA ARG A 47 -19.90 -7.30 1.13
C ARG A 47 -19.23 -7.95 2.34
N TYR A 48 -18.07 -8.59 2.18
CA TYR A 48 -17.47 -9.45 3.21
C TYR A 48 -16.17 -8.90 3.80
N VAL A 49 -15.40 -8.10 3.06
CA VAL A 49 -14.12 -7.57 3.54
C VAL A 49 -14.31 -6.16 4.08
N GLY A 50 -14.22 -6.01 5.41
CA GLY A 50 -14.14 -4.71 6.07
C GLY A 50 -13.01 -3.88 5.44
N ARG A 51 -13.35 -2.68 4.96
CA ARG A 51 -12.48 -1.88 4.06
C ARG A 51 -11.45 -1.06 4.83
N ASP A 52 -10.59 -1.72 5.60
CA ASP A 52 -9.53 -1.05 6.36
C ASP A 52 -8.16 -1.18 5.68
N CYS A 53 -8.05 -0.67 4.44
CA CYS A 53 -6.74 -0.49 3.84
C CYS A 53 -5.97 0.60 4.60
N LEU A 54 -4.70 0.33 4.92
CA LEU A 54 -3.78 1.29 5.53
C LEU A 54 -3.63 2.56 4.69
N PHE A 55 -3.66 2.40 3.36
CA PHE A 55 -3.43 3.46 2.40
C PHE A 55 -4.68 3.82 1.59
N HIS A 56 -4.72 5.07 1.12
CA HIS A 56 -5.67 5.55 0.12
C HIS A 56 -4.94 5.88 -1.19
N PRO A 57 -5.40 5.42 -2.37
CA PRO A 57 -6.54 4.51 -2.61
C PRO A 57 -6.29 3.07 -2.12
N THR A 58 -7.34 2.25 -2.04
CA THR A 58 -7.29 0.87 -1.52
C THR A 58 -6.32 -0.02 -2.30
N CYS A 59 -5.82 -1.09 -1.67
CA CYS A 59 -4.88 -2.03 -2.30
C CYS A 59 -5.41 -2.65 -3.61
N SER A 60 -6.72 -2.88 -3.70
CA SER A 60 -7.37 -3.37 -4.92
C SER A 60 -7.37 -2.37 -6.08
N VAL A 61 -7.59 -1.08 -5.80
CA VAL A 61 -7.51 -0.01 -6.82
C VAL A 61 -6.05 0.20 -7.24
N TYR A 62 -5.13 0.14 -6.28
CA TYR A 62 -3.70 0.17 -6.58
C TYR A 62 -3.28 -1.00 -7.48
N ALA A 63 -3.74 -2.23 -7.17
CA ALA A 63 -3.44 -3.41 -7.96
C ALA A 63 -3.95 -3.26 -9.41
N GLU A 64 -5.19 -2.81 -9.61
CA GLU A 64 -5.72 -2.54 -10.96
C GLU A 64 -4.81 -1.57 -11.73
N ASN A 65 -4.40 -0.46 -11.10
CA ASN A 65 -3.51 0.51 -11.73
C ASN A 65 -2.11 -0.05 -12.02
N ALA A 66 -1.59 -0.90 -11.13
CA ALA A 66 -0.29 -1.56 -11.30
C ALA A 66 -0.33 -2.52 -12.49
N PHE A 67 -1.37 -3.35 -12.62
CA PHE A 67 -1.54 -4.23 -13.78
C PHE A 67 -1.73 -3.45 -15.10
N ARG A 68 -2.40 -2.30 -15.07
CA ARG A 68 -2.57 -1.42 -16.26
C ARG A 68 -1.27 -0.77 -16.71
N SER A 69 -0.40 -0.38 -15.77
CA SER A 69 0.81 0.40 -16.07
C SER A 69 2.07 -0.47 -16.24
N LEU A 70 2.16 -1.58 -15.52
CA LEU A 70 3.37 -2.43 -15.46
C LEU A 70 3.19 -3.81 -16.11
N GLY A 71 1.98 -4.16 -16.57
CA GLY A 71 1.65 -5.49 -17.11
C GLY A 71 1.49 -6.55 -16.02
N TRP A 72 1.49 -7.83 -16.39
CA TRP A 72 1.26 -8.94 -15.45
C TRP A 72 2.36 -9.07 -14.40
N ASN A 73 3.63 -9.29 -14.82
CA ASN A 73 4.73 -9.54 -13.87
C ASN A 73 5.00 -8.33 -12.96
N GLY A 74 5.05 -7.12 -13.54
CA GLY A 74 5.26 -5.90 -12.76
C GLY A 74 4.06 -5.56 -11.87
N GLY A 75 2.84 -5.85 -12.35
CA GLY A 75 1.60 -5.70 -11.59
C GLY A 75 1.53 -6.62 -10.37
N ILE A 76 1.93 -7.89 -10.51
CA ILE A 76 2.01 -8.84 -9.38
C ILE A 76 3.00 -8.34 -8.33
N LEU A 77 4.23 -8.02 -8.74
CA LEU A 77 5.27 -7.61 -7.79
C LEU A 77 4.87 -6.36 -7.01
N ALA A 78 4.38 -5.32 -7.71
CA ALA A 78 3.91 -4.09 -7.09
C ALA A 78 2.73 -4.34 -6.14
N THR A 79 1.79 -5.21 -6.53
CA THR A 79 0.64 -5.57 -5.70
C THR A 79 1.06 -6.33 -4.45
N GLN A 80 1.99 -7.29 -4.57
CA GLN A 80 2.45 -8.10 -3.45
C GLN A 80 3.15 -7.25 -2.38
N ILE A 81 4.06 -6.36 -2.80
CA ILE A 81 4.74 -5.43 -1.87
C ILE A 81 3.70 -4.59 -1.13
N ARG A 82 2.72 -4.04 -1.86
CA ARG A 82 1.67 -3.20 -1.27
C ARG A 82 0.78 -3.96 -0.29
N LEU A 83 0.44 -5.22 -0.60
CA LEU A 83 -0.35 -6.07 0.28
C LEU A 83 0.41 -6.41 1.55
N ASN A 84 1.69 -6.77 1.47
CA ASN A 84 2.52 -7.03 2.65
C ASN A 84 2.60 -5.80 3.57
N ASP A 85 2.84 -4.62 2.99
CA ASP A 85 2.86 -3.36 3.75
C ASP A 85 1.50 -3.05 4.40
N CYS A 86 0.38 -3.43 3.79
CA CYS A 86 -0.95 -3.21 4.33
C CYS A 86 -1.36 -4.27 5.38
N ALA A 87 -0.85 -5.50 5.26
CA ALA A 87 -1.25 -6.66 6.06
C ALA A 87 -0.59 -6.74 7.45
N GLY A 88 0.02 -5.66 7.93
CA GLY A 88 0.61 -5.57 9.27
C GLY A 88 2.12 -5.51 9.30
N SER A 89 2.80 -5.56 8.15
CA SER A 89 4.26 -5.36 8.09
C SER A 89 4.61 -3.87 8.05
N TYR A 90 4.27 -3.14 9.12
CA TYR A 90 4.61 -1.74 9.31
C TYR A 90 4.79 -1.41 10.80
N SER A 91 5.63 -0.41 11.10
CA SER A 91 5.82 0.11 12.45
C SER A 91 5.42 1.56 12.55
N LEU A 92 4.71 1.91 13.62
CA LEU A 92 4.37 3.29 13.96
C LEU A 92 5.55 3.91 14.73
N GLN A 93 6.01 5.07 14.27
CA GLN A 93 7.00 5.90 14.95
C GLN A 93 6.35 7.22 15.33
N VAL A 94 6.47 7.58 16.61
CA VAL A 94 5.98 8.84 17.16
C VAL A 94 7.19 9.75 17.39
N GLY A 95 7.23 10.88 16.69
CA GLY A 95 8.25 11.90 16.88
C GLY A 95 8.01 12.73 18.15
N PRO A 96 9.05 13.38 18.69
CA PRO A 96 8.93 14.28 19.85
C PRO A 96 8.08 15.53 19.56
N ASP A 97 7.85 15.84 18.29
CA ASP A 97 6.93 16.86 17.78
C ASP A 97 5.46 16.39 17.72
N GLY A 98 5.17 15.16 18.14
CA GLY A 98 3.87 14.52 17.99
C GLY A 98 3.57 14.02 16.57
N SER A 99 4.53 14.11 15.64
CA SER A 99 4.34 13.61 14.28
C SER A 99 4.30 12.08 14.26
N THR A 100 3.22 11.51 13.72
CA THR A 100 3.07 10.06 13.56
C THR A 100 3.49 9.65 12.15
N LYS A 101 4.57 8.88 12.06
CA LYS A 101 5.10 8.33 10.81
C LYS A 101 5.00 6.82 10.82
N ILE A 102 4.59 6.22 9.72
CA ILE A 102 4.56 4.76 9.57
C ILE A 102 5.72 4.33 8.70
N ARG A 103 6.54 3.39 9.16
CA ARG A 103 7.58 2.76 8.36
C ARG A 103 7.08 1.41 7.89
N THR A 104 6.94 1.24 6.58
CA THR A 104 6.52 -0.01 5.96
C THR A 104 7.69 -1.01 5.88
N ALA A 105 7.40 -2.29 5.71
CA ALA A 105 8.41 -3.32 5.48
C ALA A 105 9.19 -3.09 4.18
N SER A 106 8.56 -2.48 3.17
CA SER A 106 9.26 -1.97 1.98
C SER A 106 10.25 -0.83 2.26
N GLY A 107 10.36 -0.35 3.51
CA GLY A 107 11.28 0.71 3.92
C GLY A 107 10.74 2.12 3.67
N THR A 108 9.51 2.25 3.19
CA THR A 108 8.90 3.55 2.90
C THR A 108 8.39 4.16 4.20
N VAL A 109 8.83 5.38 4.51
CA VAL A 109 8.28 6.16 5.62
C VAL A 109 7.11 6.96 5.08
N VAL A 110 5.91 6.74 5.60
CA VAL A 110 4.67 7.33 5.14
C VAL A 110 4.10 8.19 6.26
N ASP A 111 3.82 9.45 5.95
CA ASP A 111 3.23 10.39 6.91
C ASP A 111 1.74 10.09 7.12
N ALA A 112 1.25 10.29 8.35
CA ALA A 112 -0.14 10.07 8.69
C ALA A 112 -1.11 10.86 7.81
N ALA A 113 -0.71 12.02 7.25
CA ALA A 113 -1.52 12.80 6.32
C ALA A 113 -1.96 12.01 5.07
N SER A 114 -1.18 11.00 4.65
CA SER A 114 -1.45 10.20 3.45
C SER A 114 -2.20 8.89 3.71
N LEU A 115 -2.55 8.60 4.97
CA LEU A 115 -3.28 7.40 5.37
C LEU A 115 -4.78 7.50 5.07
N SER A 116 -5.43 6.33 5.03
CA SER A 116 -6.89 6.22 4.95
C SER A 116 -7.58 6.92 6.12
N GLN A 117 -8.79 7.45 5.91
CA GLN A 117 -9.56 8.11 6.97
C GLN A 117 -9.82 7.18 8.16
N THR A 118 -10.13 5.91 7.92
CA THR A 118 -10.36 4.95 9.00
C THR A 118 -9.11 4.70 9.83
N THR A 119 -7.94 4.65 9.19
CA THR A 119 -6.66 4.49 9.89
C THR A 119 -6.35 5.73 10.73
N LYS A 120 -6.57 6.94 10.18
CA LYS A 120 -6.38 8.20 10.92
C LYS A 120 -7.24 8.24 12.18
N GLN A 121 -8.52 7.84 12.07
CA GLN A 121 -9.42 7.78 13.22
C GLN A 121 -8.90 6.85 14.31
N LYS A 122 -8.45 5.64 13.95
CA LYS A 122 -7.88 4.69 14.92
C LYS A 122 -6.62 5.23 15.60
N ILE A 123 -5.73 5.88 14.84
CA ILE A 123 -4.52 6.51 15.39
C ILE A 123 -4.89 7.61 16.38
N GLU A 124 -5.89 8.44 16.06
CA GLU A 124 -6.35 9.52 16.95
C GLU A 124 -7.00 8.98 18.23
N THR A 125 -7.80 7.92 18.14
CA THR A 125 -8.35 7.23 19.31
C THR A 125 -7.25 6.70 20.22
N VAL A 126 -6.22 6.08 19.65
CA VAL A 126 -5.07 5.60 20.42
C VAL A 126 -4.28 6.76 21.03
N ARG A 127 -4.07 7.86 20.29
CA ARG A 127 -3.38 9.05 20.80
C ARG A 127 -4.10 9.61 22.03
N THR A 128 -5.40 9.90 21.90
CA THR A 128 -6.21 10.45 23.00
C THR A 128 -6.27 9.52 24.21
N PHE A 129 -6.25 8.20 24.00
CA PHE A 129 -6.14 7.22 25.07
C PHE A 129 -4.78 7.28 25.79
N VAL A 130 -3.68 7.34 25.04
CA VAL A 130 -2.33 7.46 25.62
C VAL A 130 -2.15 8.78 26.37
N GLU A 131 -2.66 9.89 25.84
CA GLU A 131 -2.63 11.20 26.50
C GLU A 131 -3.41 11.20 27.82
N ARG A 132 -4.52 10.47 27.89
CA ARG A 132 -5.26 10.29 29.15
C ARG A 132 -4.47 9.49 30.18
N LEU A 133 -3.83 8.39 29.76
CA LEU A 133 -3.00 7.58 30.66
C LEU A 133 -1.81 8.37 31.22
N THR A 134 -1.13 9.16 30.38
CA THR A 134 0.01 9.96 30.84
C THR A 134 -0.38 11.14 31.72
N ALA A 135 -1.62 11.64 31.60
CA ALA A 135 -2.17 12.66 32.49
C ALA A 135 -2.61 12.10 33.85
N GLU A 136 -2.94 10.81 33.93
CA GLU A 136 -3.37 10.16 35.17
C GLU A 136 -2.18 9.67 36.02
N ASP A 137 -1.04 9.37 35.39
CA ASP A 137 0.21 8.99 36.06
C ASP A 137 1.00 10.19 36.67
N ARG A 138 0.50 11.43 36.56
CA ARG A 138 1.16 12.66 37.05
C ARG A 138 0.38 13.34 38.17
#